data_AF-A0A329XBJ6-F1
#
_entry.id   AF-A0A329XBJ6-F1
#
_cell.length_a   1.000
_cell.length_b   1.000
_cell.length_c   1.000
_cell.angle_alpha   90.00
_cell.angle_beta   90.00
_cell.angle_gamma   90.00
#
_symmetry.space_group_name_H-M   'P 1'
#
loop_
_entity.id
_entity.type
_entity.pdbx_description
1 polymer ?
#
loop_
_entity_poly.entity_id
_entity_poly.type
_entity_poly.pdbx_seq_one_letter_code
_entity_poly.pdbx_strand_id
1 'polypeptide(L)'
;MPLPLLAPAAPALLAAAEWTLAACAAGLAAVGVMESTKDKEGEQDKAKADTKTIASSRTECEKCPAIGKVMMVWEKTTSYSEITIAYQTKIAGTIYNPELNIIETWLCMDTNFDGWKPAQCLFLEAKAKYDQFFEKGKPKPWWKSSNYSMQKQGKRQQWVCTSLNSIPNSHWHFMQPISYAYYLEKLSIYPNIKVFHTPY
;
A
#
# COMPACT_ATOMS: atom_id res chain seq x y z
N MET A 1 32.17 -34.39 -41.68
CA MET A 1 30.70 -34.46 -41.58
C MET A 1 30.26 -33.80 -40.27
N PRO A 2 29.11 -33.12 -40.25
CA PRO A 2 28.91 -31.85 -39.54
C PRO A 2 28.32 -31.96 -38.11
N LEU A 3 28.41 -30.84 -37.39
CA LEU A 3 27.84 -30.54 -36.08
C LEU A 3 26.31 -30.74 -36.02
N PRO A 4 25.76 -31.15 -34.87
CA PRO A 4 24.43 -30.73 -34.45
C PRO A 4 24.50 -29.43 -33.63
N LEU A 5 23.87 -28.40 -34.17
CA LEU A 5 23.44 -27.19 -33.47
C LEU A 5 22.49 -27.56 -32.32
N LEU A 6 22.83 -27.16 -31.09
CA LEU A 6 21.83 -26.92 -30.05
C LEU A 6 22.01 -25.48 -29.56
N ALA A 7 20.96 -24.70 -29.77
CA ALA A 7 20.90 -23.26 -29.57
C ALA A 7 21.12 -22.86 -28.10
N PRO A 8 21.67 -21.67 -27.83
CA PRO A 8 21.64 -21.08 -26.49
C PRO A 8 20.20 -20.72 -26.14
N ALA A 9 19.69 -21.25 -25.02
CA ALA A 9 18.45 -20.79 -24.42
C ALA A 9 18.62 -19.32 -24.03
N ALA A 10 17.93 -18.44 -24.76
CA ALA A 10 17.91 -17.02 -24.53
C ALA A 10 17.37 -16.69 -23.12
N PRO A 11 17.90 -15.65 -22.44
CA PRO A 11 17.29 -15.15 -21.23
C PRO A 11 15.90 -14.58 -21.56
N ALA A 12 14.87 -15.03 -20.84
CA ALA A 12 13.51 -14.53 -20.93
C ALA A 12 13.44 -13.07 -20.45
N LEU A 13 13.72 -12.15 -21.36
CA LEU A 13 13.21 -10.78 -21.32
C LEU A 13 11.89 -10.76 -22.09
N LEU A 14 10.80 -10.42 -21.39
CA LEU A 14 9.57 -9.75 -21.86
C LEU A 14 8.32 -10.36 -21.20
N ALA A 15 7.81 -9.67 -20.18
CA ALA A 15 6.39 -9.29 -20.12
C ALA A 15 6.14 -8.44 -18.86
N ALA A 16 6.28 -7.12 -19.00
CA ALA A 16 5.48 -6.17 -18.24
C ALA A 16 5.19 -5.00 -19.18
N ALA A 17 4.35 -5.30 -20.17
CA ALA A 17 3.70 -4.28 -20.97
C ALA A 17 2.86 -3.41 -20.02
N GLU A 18 3.24 -2.14 -19.95
CA GLU A 18 2.37 -0.97 -19.92
C GLU A 18 1.01 -1.17 -19.24
N TRP A 19 0.91 -0.77 -17.97
CA TRP A 19 -0.38 -0.51 -17.36
C TRP A 19 -0.96 0.77 -17.97
N THR A 20 -1.72 0.61 -19.05
CA THR A 20 -2.64 1.63 -19.54
C THR A 20 -3.64 1.96 -18.42
N LEU A 21 -3.54 3.17 -17.86
CA LEU A 21 -4.54 3.77 -17.00
C LEU A 21 -5.86 3.92 -17.80
N ALA A 22 -6.78 2.98 -17.62
CA ALA A 22 -8.15 3.11 -18.11
C ALA A 22 -9.11 2.49 -17.08
N ALA A 23 -9.59 3.31 -16.15
CA ALA A 23 -10.76 3.01 -15.35
C ALA A 23 -11.50 4.31 -14.97
N CYS A 24 -12.10 4.96 -15.97
CA CYS A 24 -13.21 5.89 -15.77
C CYS A 24 -14.26 5.63 -16.86
N ALA A 25 -14.99 4.53 -16.72
CA ALA A 25 -16.29 4.30 -17.35
C ALA A 25 -17.09 3.49 -16.32
N ALA A 26 -18.36 3.74 -16.02
CA ALA A 26 -19.38 4.54 -16.68
C ALA A 26 -20.43 4.94 -15.62
N GLY A 27 -21.20 5.98 -15.90
CA GLY A 27 -22.34 6.32 -15.06
C GLY A 27 -23.11 7.55 -15.50
N LEU A 28 -23.43 7.71 -16.79
CA LEU A 28 -24.62 8.48 -17.19
C LEU A 28 -25.31 7.74 -18.33
N ALA A 29 -26.49 7.23 -18.00
CA ALA A 29 -27.41 6.58 -18.93
C ALA A 29 -27.83 7.58 -20.01
N ALA A 30 -27.80 7.10 -21.25
CA ALA A 30 -28.33 7.79 -22.41
C ALA A 30 -29.86 7.87 -22.33
N VAL A 31 -30.41 9.08 -22.44
CA VAL A 31 -31.78 9.31 -22.92
C VAL A 31 -31.65 10.21 -24.15
N GLY A 32 -31.99 9.67 -25.30
CA GLY A 32 -31.95 10.38 -26.58
C GLY A 32 -33.25 11.11 -26.88
N VAL A 33 -33.15 12.19 -27.66
CA VAL A 33 -34.16 12.65 -28.63
C VAL A 33 -33.39 13.29 -29.79
N MET A 34 -33.78 12.95 -31.03
CA MET A 34 -33.29 13.58 -32.26
C MET A 34 -34.02 14.90 -32.52
N GLU A 35 -33.34 15.92 -33.05
CA GLU A 35 -33.70 16.53 -34.33
C GLU A 35 -32.66 17.58 -34.76
N SER A 36 -32.42 17.60 -36.07
CA SER A 36 -31.55 18.51 -36.79
C SER A 36 -32.02 19.97 -36.68
N THR A 37 -31.10 20.94 -36.71
CA THR A 37 -30.84 21.86 -37.84
C THR A 37 -30.16 23.17 -37.34
N LYS A 38 -29.08 23.55 -38.05
CA LYS A 38 -28.54 24.91 -38.32
C LYS A 38 -27.95 25.79 -37.20
N ASP A 39 -26.65 26.00 -37.38
CA ASP A 39 -25.90 27.27 -37.36
C ASP A 39 -26.19 28.28 -36.24
N LYS A 40 -25.24 28.37 -35.30
CA LYS A 40 -24.65 29.65 -34.88
C LYS A 40 -23.34 29.42 -34.13
N GLU A 41 -22.29 29.99 -34.69
CA GLU A 41 -20.99 30.21 -34.07
C GLU A 41 -21.12 31.07 -32.81
N GLY A 42 -20.19 30.85 -31.89
CA GLY A 42 -20.03 31.60 -30.66
C GLY A 42 -20.47 30.76 -29.46
N GLU A 43 -19.54 30.53 -28.53
CA GLU A 43 -19.77 29.87 -27.23
C GLU A 43 -19.43 28.37 -27.14
N GLN A 44 -18.33 27.94 -27.78
CA GLN A 44 -17.61 26.70 -27.38
C GLN A 44 -16.21 26.94 -26.80
N ASP A 45 -15.65 28.15 -26.90
CA ASP A 45 -14.24 28.38 -26.55
C ASP A 45 -13.97 28.55 -25.05
N LYS A 46 -14.95 29.02 -24.26
CA LYS A 46 -14.77 29.13 -22.79
C LYS A 46 -14.84 27.78 -22.10
N ALA A 47 -15.78 26.92 -22.50
CA ALA A 47 -15.92 25.58 -21.91
C ALA A 47 -14.72 24.67 -22.23
N LYS A 48 -14.15 24.75 -23.45
CA LYS A 48 -12.90 24.02 -23.80
C LYS A 48 -11.68 24.59 -23.11
N ALA A 49 -11.57 25.92 -22.95
CA ALA A 49 -10.47 26.54 -22.23
C ALA A 49 -10.51 26.22 -20.74
N ASP A 50 -11.70 26.24 -20.11
CA ASP A 50 -11.88 25.93 -18.69
C ASP A 50 -11.65 24.43 -18.41
N THR A 51 -12.06 23.54 -19.31
CA THR A 51 -11.77 22.10 -19.18
C THR A 51 -10.28 21.79 -19.33
N LYS A 52 -9.58 22.50 -20.24
CA LYS A 52 -8.14 22.35 -20.44
C LYS A 52 -7.33 22.97 -19.29
N THR A 53 -7.84 24.02 -18.67
CA THR A 53 -7.22 24.68 -17.50
C THR A 53 -7.39 23.85 -16.23
N ILE A 54 -8.54 23.20 -16.02
CA ILE A 54 -8.75 22.25 -14.90
C ILE A 54 -7.99 20.94 -15.12
N ALA A 55 -7.80 20.49 -16.37
CA ALA A 55 -6.95 19.35 -16.69
C ALA A 55 -5.46 19.64 -16.47
N SER A 56 -5.02 20.90 -16.69
CA SER A 56 -3.64 21.35 -16.49
C SER A 56 -3.30 21.70 -15.04
N SER A 57 -4.30 21.88 -14.16
CA SER A 57 -4.10 22.15 -12.73
C SER A 57 -4.13 20.89 -11.86
N ARG A 58 -4.28 19.71 -12.46
CA ARG A 58 -3.86 18.46 -11.80
C ARG A 58 -2.35 18.47 -11.81
N THR A 59 -1.76 19.04 -10.75
CA THR A 59 -0.39 18.75 -10.34
C THR A 59 -0.15 17.29 -10.65
N GLU A 60 0.79 16.97 -11.55
CA GLU A 60 1.24 15.59 -11.72
C GLU A 60 1.41 15.03 -10.31
N CYS A 61 0.67 13.97 -9.95
CA CYS A 61 0.75 13.42 -8.62
C CYS A 61 2.23 13.24 -8.32
N GLU A 62 2.75 13.94 -7.31
CA GLU A 62 4.17 13.90 -7.00
C GLU A 62 4.57 12.43 -6.93
N LYS A 63 5.46 12.02 -7.83
CA LYS A 63 5.86 10.62 -7.93
C LYS A 63 6.39 10.24 -6.56
N CYS A 64 5.74 9.26 -5.94
CA CYS A 64 6.06 8.85 -4.59
C CYS A 64 7.57 8.58 -4.43
N PRO A 65 8.29 9.25 -3.52
CA PRO A 65 9.75 9.18 -3.42
C PRO A 65 10.27 7.80 -2.96
N ALA A 66 9.38 6.92 -2.51
CA ALA A 66 9.71 5.53 -2.20
C ALA A 66 9.79 4.64 -3.46
N ILE A 67 9.24 5.06 -4.59
CA ILE A 67 9.30 4.29 -5.85
C ILE A 67 10.77 4.08 -6.26
N GLY A 68 11.13 2.84 -6.56
CA GLY A 68 12.51 2.44 -6.85
C GLY A 68 13.38 2.21 -5.61
N LYS A 69 12.86 2.46 -4.39
CA LYS A 69 13.55 2.21 -3.10
C LYS A 69 12.90 1.11 -2.27
N VAL A 70 11.69 0.68 -2.65
CA VAL A 70 10.98 -0.42 -2.03
C VAL A 70 11.28 -1.71 -2.78
N MET A 71 11.66 -2.76 -2.04
CA MET A 71 11.83 -4.11 -2.58
C MET A 71 10.92 -5.09 -1.83
N MET A 72 10.29 -6.00 -2.56
CA MET A 72 9.60 -7.13 -1.94
C MET A 72 10.64 -8.10 -1.39
N VAL A 73 10.38 -8.64 -0.20
CA VAL A 73 11.15 -9.70 0.45
C VAL A 73 10.22 -10.76 1.03
N TRP A 74 10.76 -11.94 1.27
CA TRP A 74 10.04 -13.05 1.90
C TRP A 74 10.39 -13.16 3.38
N GLU A 75 9.38 -13.13 4.25
CA GLU A 75 9.53 -13.36 5.69
C GLU A 75 9.02 -14.76 6.07
N LYS A 76 9.75 -15.47 6.94
CA LYS A 76 9.31 -16.77 7.48
C LYS A 76 8.20 -16.58 8.50
N THR A 77 7.11 -17.32 8.35
CA THR A 77 5.92 -17.25 9.21
C THR A 77 5.81 -18.41 10.20
N THR A 78 6.93 -19.07 10.53
CA THR A 78 6.91 -20.29 11.38
C THR A 78 6.32 -20.08 12.78
N SER A 79 6.32 -18.84 13.28
CA SER A 79 5.72 -18.47 14.57
C SER A 79 4.35 -17.82 14.45
N TYR A 80 3.83 -17.65 13.23
CA TYR A 80 2.58 -16.93 12.98
C TYR A 80 1.41 -17.89 13.12
N SER A 81 0.30 -17.38 13.68
CA SER A 81 -0.96 -18.11 13.65
C SER A 81 -1.70 -17.92 12.32
N GLU A 82 -2.56 -18.87 11.94
CA GLU A 82 -3.36 -18.78 10.70
C GLU A 82 -4.12 -17.46 10.59
N ILE A 83 -4.76 -17.01 11.68
CA ILE A 83 -5.50 -15.75 11.71
C ILE A 83 -4.58 -14.51 11.58
N THR A 84 -3.31 -14.61 11.99
CA THR A 84 -2.32 -13.54 11.75
C THR A 84 -2.01 -13.42 10.27
N ILE A 85 -1.76 -14.55 9.61
CA ILE A 85 -1.49 -14.62 8.18
C ILE A 85 -2.72 -14.16 7.38
N ALA A 86 -3.91 -14.65 7.72
CA ALA A 86 -5.16 -14.29 7.07
C ALA A 86 -5.50 -12.79 7.23
N TYR A 87 -5.15 -12.20 8.38
CA TYR A 87 -5.33 -10.77 8.59
C TYR A 87 -4.33 -9.94 7.78
N GLN A 88 -3.05 -10.30 7.78
CA GLN A 88 -2.02 -9.58 7.02
C GLN A 88 -2.31 -9.62 5.52
N THR A 89 -2.61 -10.80 4.97
CA THR A 89 -3.00 -10.95 3.55
C THR A 89 -4.20 -10.08 3.19
N LYS A 90 -5.25 -10.03 4.03
CA LYS A 90 -6.44 -9.19 3.81
C LYS A 90 -6.15 -7.68 3.86
N ILE A 91 -5.38 -7.22 4.85
CA ILE A 91 -5.13 -5.79 5.08
C ILE A 91 -4.06 -5.23 4.14
N ALA A 92 -2.93 -5.94 4.07
CA ALA A 92 -1.75 -5.50 3.36
C ALA A 92 -1.72 -5.96 1.90
N GLY A 93 -2.60 -6.90 1.51
CA GLY A 93 -2.67 -7.42 0.14
C GLY A 93 -1.49 -8.33 -0.20
N THR A 94 -0.91 -8.99 0.81
CA THR A 94 0.29 -9.82 0.66
C THR A 94 -0.04 -11.20 0.11
N ILE A 95 0.93 -11.79 -0.60
CA ILE A 95 0.88 -13.20 -0.96
C ILE A 95 1.51 -14.03 0.17
N TYR A 96 0.82 -15.11 0.55
CA TYR A 96 1.31 -16.13 1.47
C TYR A 96 1.53 -17.45 0.74
N ASN A 97 2.71 -18.05 0.93
CA ASN A 97 3.01 -19.40 0.45
C ASN A 97 2.99 -20.37 1.65
N PRO A 98 1.97 -21.24 1.76
CA PRO A 98 1.83 -22.19 2.85
C PRO A 98 2.84 -23.34 2.81
N GLU A 99 3.29 -23.76 1.63
CA GLU A 99 4.26 -24.87 1.48
C GLU A 99 5.62 -24.51 2.09
N LEU A 100 6.02 -23.24 1.94
CA LEU A 100 7.30 -22.73 2.42
C LEU A 100 7.19 -21.96 3.75
N ASN A 101 5.97 -21.73 4.25
CA ASN A 101 5.71 -20.87 5.41
C ASN A 101 6.37 -19.49 5.28
N ILE A 102 6.14 -18.83 4.14
CA ILE A 102 6.66 -17.49 3.87
C ILE A 102 5.55 -16.56 3.40
N ILE A 103 5.66 -15.28 3.77
CA ILE A 103 4.72 -14.22 3.38
C ILE A 103 5.50 -13.05 2.78
N GLU A 104 4.90 -12.35 1.83
CA GLU A 104 5.47 -11.13 1.29
C GLU A 104 5.50 -10.02 2.35
N THR A 105 6.62 -9.33 2.42
CA THR A 105 6.79 -8.05 3.09
C THR A 105 7.60 -7.11 2.20
N TRP A 106 7.67 -5.83 2.57
CA TRP A 106 8.32 -4.80 1.75
C TRP A 106 9.39 -4.10 2.57
N LEU A 107 10.63 -4.15 2.08
CA LEU A 107 11.76 -3.46 2.67
C LEU A 107 11.94 -2.11 1.98
N CYS A 108 12.02 -1.04 2.76
CA CYS A 108 12.39 0.29 2.30
C CYS A 108 13.41 0.88 3.28
N MET A 109 14.60 1.24 2.79
CA MET A 109 15.68 1.78 3.63
C MET A 109 15.93 0.93 4.90
N ASP A 110 16.10 -0.38 4.70
CA ASP A 110 16.33 -1.39 5.75
C ASP A 110 15.22 -1.52 6.80
N THR A 111 14.04 -0.95 6.54
CA THR A 111 12.86 -1.07 7.41
C THR A 111 11.77 -1.87 6.70
N ASN A 112 11.31 -2.92 7.36
CA ASN A 112 10.27 -3.80 6.85
C ASN A 112 8.86 -3.22 7.10
N PHE A 113 7.96 -3.50 6.17
CA PHE A 113 6.55 -3.19 6.21
C PHE A 113 5.73 -4.41 5.80
N ASP A 114 4.60 -4.64 6.46
CA ASP A 114 3.70 -5.75 6.12
C ASP A 114 3.02 -5.56 4.75
N GLY A 115 2.94 -4.35 4.18
CA GLY A 115 2.29 -4.06 2.89
C GLY A 115 2.79 -2.80 2.19
N TRP A 116 2.64 -2.74 0.86
CA TRP A 116 2.99 -1.56 0.03
C TRP A 116 1.97 -1.27 -1.07
N LYS A 117 1.45 -0.05 -1.09
CA LYS A 117 0.52 0.48 -2.12
C LYS A 117 1.17 1.64 -2.87
N PRO A 118 1.90 1.38 -3.97
CA PRO A 118 2.70 2.40 -4.66
C PRO A 118 1.86 3.56 -5.21
N ALA A 119 0.67 3.27 -5.73
CA ALA A 119 -0.25 4.29 -6.26
C ALA A 119 -0.73 5.29 -5.20
N GLN A 120 -0.67 4.93 -3.92
CA GLN A 120 -1.10 5.76 -2.79
C GLN A 120 0.09 6.28 -1.96
N CYS A 121 1.33 5.92 -2.34
CA CYS A 121 2.52 6.14 -1.52
C CYS A 121 2.32 5.66 -0.06
N LEU A 122 1.71 4.49 0.11
CA LEU A 122 1.23 4.03 1.40
C LEU A 122 1.83 2.67 1.78
N PHE A 123 2.52 2.63 2.92
CA PHE A 123 2.89 1.40 3.60
C PHE A 123 1.81 0.93 4.57
N LEU A 124 1.79 -0.37 4.86
CA LEU A 124 0.80 -1.00 5.72
C LEU A 124 1.47 -1.88 6.77
N GLU A 125 0.87 -1.93 7.95
CA GLU A 125 1.19 -2.83 9.06
C GLU A 125 -0.10 -3.49 9.54
N ALA A 126 -0.07 -4.80 9.76
CA ALA A 126 -1.21 -5.61 10.15
C ALA A 126 -0.93 -6.35 11.45
N LYS A 127 -1.65 -6.02 12.53
CA LYS A 127 -1.46 -6.59 13.86
C LYS A 127 -2.70 -7.34 14.35
N ALA A 128 -2.59 -8.66 14.39
CA ALA A 128 -3.65 -9.59 14.78
C ALA A 128 -3.33 -10.34 16.08
N LYS A 129 -4.36 -10.64 16.88
CA LYS A 129 -4.25 -11.29 18.20
C LYS A 129 -3.41 -10.51 19.23
N TYR A 130 -3.24 -9.19 19.10
CA TYR A 130 -2.39 -8.46 20.03
C TYR A 130 -3.01 -8.23 21.41
N ASP A 131 -4.34 -8.27 21.56
CA ASP A 131 -4.99 -8.02 22.86
C ASP A 131 -4.60 -9.06 23.92
N GLN A 132 -4.18 -10.26 23.51
CA GLN A 132 -3.68 -11.31 24.42
C GLN A 132 -2.46 -10.85 25.24
N PHE A 133 -1.72 -9.85 24.73
CA PHE A 133 -0.54 -9.28 25.39
C PHE A 133 -0.87 -8.18 26.40
N PHE A 134 -2.15 -7.86 26.56
CA PHE A 134 -2.63 -6.78 27.40
C PHE A 134 -3.47 -7.30 28.57
N GLU A 135 -3.47 -6.53 29.64
CA GLU A 135 -4.31 -6.75 30.81
C GLU A 135 -4.74 -5.39 31.35
N LYS A 136 -6.05 -5.17 31.48
CA LYS A 136 -6.63 -3.88 31.89
C LYS A 136 -6.07 -2.70 31.06
N GLY A 137 -5.97 -2.89 29.74
CA GLY A 137 -5.48 -1.86 28.80
C GLY A 137 -3.96 -1.61 28.81
N LYS A 138 -3.18 -2.36 29.61
CA LYS A 138 -1.73 -2.18 29.73
C LYS A 138 -0.99 -3.42 29.24
N PRO A 139 0.20 -3.28 28.62
CA PRO A 139 1.04 -4.41 28.29
C PRO A 139 1.34 -5.26 29.52
N LYS A 140 1.17 -6.58 29.41
CA LYS A 140 1.55 -7.53 30.46
C LYS A 140 3.04 -7.41 30.77
N PRO A 141 3.50 -7.64 32.02
CA PRO A 141 4.89 -7.44 32.41
C PRO A 141 5.91 -8.16 31.51
N TRP A 142 5.63 -9.41 31.14
CA TRP A 142 6.48 -10.21 30.27
C TRP A 142 6.51 -9.74 28.80
N TRP A 143 5.53 -8.93 28.39
CA TRP A 143 5.46 -8.37 27.03
C TRP A 143 6.15 -7.00 26.89
N LYS A 144 6.62 -6.39 27.98
CA LYS A 144 7.19 -5.03 27.95
C LYS A 144 8.32 -4.85 26.94
N SER A 145 9.24 -5.81 26.85
CA SER A 145 10.36 -5.77 25.89
C SER A 145 9.89 -5.82 24.44
N SER A 146 8.94 -6.70 24.14
CA SER A 146 8.35 -6.80 22.79
C SER A 146 7.51 -5.57 22.45
N ASN A 147 6.78 -5.01 23.43
CA ASN A 147 6.08 -3.75 23.27
C ASN A 147 7.04 -2.58 22.96
N TYR A 148 8.23 -2.57 23.56
CA TYR A 148 9.26 -1.60 23.23
C TYR A 148 9.82 -1.82 21.81
N SER A 149 9.98 -3.07 21.39
CA SER A 149 10.35 -3.42 20.01
C SER A 149 9.33 -2.91 18.98
N MET A 150 8.04 -3.07 19.28
CA MET A 150 6.93 -2.55 18.45
C MET A 150 6.99 -1.02 18.28
N GLN A 151 7.22 -0.29 19.38
CA GLN A 151 7.39 1.17 19.31
C GLN A 151 8.64 1.57 18.53
N LYS A 152 9.74 0.81 18.66
CA LYS A 152 10.95 1.00 17.83
C LYS A 152 10.68 0.75 16.34
N GLN A 153 9.84 -0.22 15.99
CA GLN A 153 9.42 -0.43 14.61
C GLN A 153 8.67 0.78 14.08
N GLY A 154 7.67 1.29 14.80
CA GLY A 154 6.98 2.54 14.45
C GLY A 154 7.95 3.71 14.27
N LYS A 155 8.91 3.89 15.18
CA LYS A 155 9.95 4.92 15.05
C LYS A 155 10.77 4.78 13.75
N ARG A 156 11.22 3.56 13.40
CA ARG A 156 11.99 3.32 12.17
C ARG A 156 11.15 3.60 10.93
N GLN A 157 9.88 3.20 10.93
CA GLN A 157 8.97 3.46 9.82
C GLN A 157 8.66 4.95 9.63
N GLN A 158 8.48 5.68 10.74
CA GLN A 158 8.39 7.14 10.70
C GLN A 158 9.66 7.75 10.10
N TRP A 159 10.84 7.25 10.48
CA TRP A 159 12.11 7.73 9.93
C TRP A 159 12.19 7.53 8.42
N VAL A 160 11.79 6.35 7.90
CA VAL A 160 11.69 6.13 6.44
C VAL A 160 10.79 7.16 5.78
N CYS A 161 9.60 7.41 6.33
CA CYS A 161 8.67 8.39 5.76
C CYS A 161 9.30 9.80 5.76
N THR A 162 9.91 10.24 6.86
CA THR A 162 10.57 11.55 6.95
C THR A 162 11.75 11.68 6.00
N SER A 163 12.58 10.65 5.87
CA SER A 163 13.71 10.61 4.91
C SER A 163 13.27 10.65 3.44
N LEU A 164 12.01 10.34 3.18
CA LEU A 164 11.38 10.39 1.87
C LEU A 164 10.40 11.58 1.79
N ASN A 165 10.89 12.74 2.24
CA ASN A 165 10.19 14.03 2.20
C ASN A 165 8.86 14.07 2.96
N SER A 166 8.62 13.14 3.89
CA SER A 166 7.34 12.97 4.60
C SER A 166 6.14 12.77 3.67
N ILE A 167 6.37 12.29 2.43
CA ILE A 167 5.32 12.01 1.45
C ILE A 167 4.70 10.63 1.71
N PRO A 168 5.47 9.54 1.88
CA PRO A 168 4.89 8.26 2.24
C PRO A 168 4.23 8.32 3.62
N ASN A 169 3.16 7.54 3.78
CA ASN A 169 2.53 7.29 5.06
C ASN A 169 2.62 5.80 5.41
N SER A 170 2.47 5.46 6.68
CA SER A 170 2.34 4.09 7.17
C SER A 170 1.05 3.95 7.97
N HIS A 171 0.18 3.03 7.54
CA HIS A 171 -1.06 2.74 8.24
C HIS A 171 -0.93 1.45 9.05
N TRP A 172 -1.12 1.57 10.36
CA TRP A 172 -1.08 0.47 11.31
C TRP A 172 -2.50 0.02 11.63
N HIS A 173 -2.86 -1.16 11.16
CA HIS A 173 -4.18 -1.74 11.34
C HIS A 173 -4.16 -2.80 12.43
N PHE A 174 -4.88 -2.55 13.52
CA PHE A 174 -5.07 -3.50 14.61
C PHE A 174 -6.41 -4.20 14.49
N MET A 175 -6.40 -5.53 14.56
CA MET A 175 -7.60 -6.35 14.51
C MET A 175 -8.51 -6.14 15.72
N GLN A 176 -7.92 -5.82 16.87
CA GLN A 176 -8.59 -5.85 18.17
C GLN A 176 -8.50 -4.49 18.88
N PRO A 177 -9.51 -4.14 19.70
CA PRO A 177 -9.67 -2.78 20.19
C PRO A 177 -8.69 -2.38 21.31
N ILE A 178 -8.22 -3.30 22.15
CA ILE A 178 -7.36 -2.93 23.29
C ILE A 178 -5.98 -2.52 22.80
N SER A 179 -5.37 -3.35 21.95
CA SER A 179 -4.08 -3.07 21.32
C SER A 179 -4.17 -1.87 20.39
N TYR A 180 -5.25 -1.71 19.63
CA TYR A 180 -5.55 -0.50 18.87
C TYR A 180 -5.47 0.76 19.74
N ALA A 181 -6.26 0.82 20.83
CA ALA A 181 -6.35 2.01 21.66
C ALA A 181 -4.98 2.37 22.27
N TYR A 182 -4.23 1.35 22.70
CA TYR A 182 -2.88 1.53 23.22
C TYR A 182 -1.91 2.11 22.18
N TYR A 183 -1.85 1.52 20.98
CA TYR A 183 -0.90 1.96 19.95
C TYR A 183 -1.33 3.24 19.24
N LEU A 184 -2.63 3.56 19.20
CA LEU A 184 -3.12 4.86 18.77
C LEU A 184 -2.49 5.97 19.62
N GLU A 185 -2.50 5.83 20.95
CA GLU A 185 -1.84 6.78 21.84
C GLU A 185 -0.32 6.78 21.62
N LYS A 186 0.32 5.60 21.62
CA LYS A 186 1.80 5.51 21.58
C LYS A 186 2.42 5.97 20.26
N LEU A 187 1.74 5.78 19.14
CA LEU A 187 2.25 6.17 17.82
C LEU A 187 1.75 7.55 17.36
N SER A 188 0.88 8.21 18.13
CA SER A 188 0.35 9.55 17.82
C SER A 188 1.42 10.64 17.66
N ILE A 189 2.60 10.45 18.24
CA ILE A 189 3.75 11.34 18.11
C ILE A 189 4.38 11.32 16.70
N TYR A 190 4.01 10.37 15.85
CA TYR A 190 4.60 10.15 14.53
C TYR A 190 3.64 10.64 13.43
N PRO A 191 3.92 11.78 12.77
CA PRO A 191 2.97 12.42 11.87
C PRO A 191 2.65 11.62 10.60
N ASN A 192 3.54 10.71 10.17
CA ASN A 192 3.34 9.86 9.00
C ASN A 192 2.74 8.50 9.35
N ILE A 193 2.46 8.24 10.63
CA ILE A 193 1.82 7.00 11.07
C ILE A 193 0.38 7.27 11.46
N LYS A 194 -0.53 6.50 10.88
CA LYS A 194 -1.94 6.49 11.28
C LYS A 194 -2.32 5.11 11.78
N VAL A 195 -3.00 5.07 12.91
CA VAL A 195 -3.42 3.82 13.55
C VAL A 195 -4.92 3.65 13.39
N PHE A 196 -5.36 2.48 12.95
CA PHE A 196 -6.75 2.14 12.71
C PHE A 196 -7.14 0.87 13.46
N HIS A 197 -8.38 0.84 13.94
CA HIS A 197 -9.04 -0.40 14.34
C HIS A 197 -9.72 -0.97 13.10
N THR A 198 -9.31 -2.15 12.66
CA THR A 198 -9.88 -2.81 11.48
C THR A 198 -10.22 -4.25 11.86
N PRO A 199 -11.44 -4.50 12.36
CA PRO A 199 -11.87 -5.84 12.74
C PRO A 199 -11.78 -6.83 11.56
N TYR A 200 -11.51 -8.10 11.86
CA TYR A 200 -11.40 -9.15 10.86
C TYR A 200 -12.72 -9.87 10.62
#